data_AF-A0A4Q2XJQ8-F1
#
_entry.id   AF-A0A4Q2XJQ8-F1
#
_cell.length_a   1.000
_cell.length_b   1.000
_cell.length_c   1.000
_cell.angle_alpha   90.00
_cell.angle_beta   90.00
_cell.angle_gamma   90.00
#
_symmetry.space_group_name_H-M   'P 1'
#
loop_
_entity.id
_entity.type
_entity.pdbx_description
1 polymer ?
#
loop_
_entity_poly.entity_id
_entity_poly.type
_entity_poly.pdbx_seq_one_letter_code
_entity_poly.pdbx_strand_id
1 'polypeptide(L)'
;MILEIVQILCCIALAGAAIYWRVRKHPGEGAHKFLFPVIIATGLAGCLRAFPPAIESYLSWQRASLYEVVGYRFGGPYWWVYVAAVLLPLLPVVGMLPSIGKRSVLMAVLALLAMLPATYFLVMFR
;
A
#
# COMPACT_ATOMS: atom_id res chain seq x y z
N MET A 1 -1.17 -3.93 -14.92
CA MET A 1 -0.62 -2.58 -15.18
C MET A 1 -1.54 -1.45 -14.73
N ILE A 2 -2.83 -1.42 -15.06
CA ILE A 2 -3.72 -0.28 -14.66
C ILE A 2 -3.77 -0.08 -13.14
N LEU A 3 -3.93 -1.17 -12.35
CA LEU A 3 -3.95 -1.09 -10.88
C LEU A 3 -2.65 -0.54 -10.27
N GLU A 4 -1.51 -0.78 -10.92
CA GLU A 4 -0.20 -0.28 -10.50
C GLU A 4 -0.12 1.24 -10.62
N ILE A 5 -0.59 1.76 -11.75
CA ILE A 5 -0.64 3.20 -12.03
C ILE A 5 -1.62 3.88 -11.06
N VAL A 6 -2.79 3.28 -10.82
CA VAL A 6 -3.77 3.82 -9.87
C VAL A 6 -3.18 3.90 -8.45
N GLN A 7 -2.52 2.84 -7.98
CA GLN A 7 -1.87 2.84 -6.66
C GLN A 7 -0.79 3.93 -6.56
N ILE A 8 0.05 4.09 -7.59
CA ILE A 8 1.07 5.14 -7.63
C ILE A 8 0.43 6.53 -7.56
N LEU A 9 -0.60 6.78 -8.36
CA LEU A 9 -1.30 8.07 -8.36
C LEU A 9 -1.93 8.37 -7.01
N CYS A 10 -2.57 7.38 -6.37
CA CYS A 10 -3.11 7.54 -5.02
C CYS A 10 -2.02 7.82 -3.98
N CYS A 11 -0.89 7.12 -4.04
CA CYS A 11 0.24 7.34 -3.13
C CYS A 11 0.85 8.74 -3.30
N ILE A 12 1.01 9.20 -4.55
CA ILE A 12 1.49 10.56 -4.86
C ILE A 12 0.48 11.60 -4.36
N ALA A 13 -0.82 11.38 -4.56
CA ALA A 13 -1.86 12.27 -4.04
C ALA A 13 -1.83 12.34 -2.51
N LEU A 14 -1.64 11.22 -1.81
CA LEU A 14 -1.53 11.17 -0.35
C LEU A 14 -0.27 11.89 0.15
N ALA A 15 0.88 11.65 -0.49
CA ALA A 15 2.13 12.34 -0.15
C ALA A 15 2.01 13.85 -0.42
N GLY A 16 1.41 14.24 -1.54
CA GLY A 16 1.16 15.64 -1.91
C GLY A 16 0.22 16.32 -0.91
N ALA A 17 -0.89 15.69 -0.53
CA ALA A 17 -1.81 16.20 0.48
C ALA A 17 -1.14 16.35 1.85
N ALA A 18 -0.29 15.41 2.24
CA ALA A 18 0.45 15.46 3.50
C ALA A 18 1.50 16.59 3.52
N ILE A 19 2.23 16.80 2.43
CA ILE A 19 3.19 17.90 2.29
C ILE A 19 2.45 19.24 2.26
N TYR A 20 1.37 19.34 1.48
CA TYR A 20 0.53 20.54 1.40
C TYR A 20 0.02 20.97 2.78
N TRP A 21 -0.50 20.03 3.57
CA TRP A 21 -0.94 20.30 4.93
C TRP A 21 0.19 20.79 5.84
N ARG A 22 1.39 20.21 5.71
CA ARG A 22 2.57 20.60 6.49
C ARG A 22 3.04 22.02 6.16
N VAL A 23 2.98 22.42 4.88
CA VAL A 23 3.40 23.77 4.43
C VAL A 23 2.40 24.83 4.89
N ARG A 24 1.09 24.57 4.81
CA ARG A 24 0.06 25.54 5.16
C ARG A 24 -0.15 25.77 6.66
N LYS A 25 0.53 25.00 7.54
CA LYS A 25 0.50 25.09 9.01
C LYS A 25 -0.86 25.58 9.55
N HIS A 26 -1.91 24.78 9.38
CA HIS A 26 -3.21 25.07 10.00
C HIS A 26 -3.11 24.83 11.52
N PRO A 27 -2.98 25.88 12.36
CA PRO A 27 -2.82 25.71 13.79
C PRO A 27 -4.22 25.52 14.39
N GLY A 28 -4.58 24.29 14.72
CA GLY A 28 -5.84 23.97 15.42
C GLY A 28 -6.71 22.92 14.73
N GLU A 29 -6.55 22.70 13.43
CA GLU A 29 -7.26 21.64 12.72
C GLU A 29 -6.45 20.34 12.69
N GLY A 30 -7.12 19.22 12.97
CA GLY A 30 -6.49 17.91 12.90
C GLY A 30 -6.22 17.51 11.45
N ALA A 31 -4.95 17.43 11.06
CA ALA A 31 -4.47 16.94 9.75
C ALA A 31 -5.18 15.66 9.28
N HIS A 32 -5.53 14.80 10.24
CA HIS A 32 -6.26 13.56 10.02
C HIS A 32 -7.57 13.76 9.23
N LYS A 33 -8.40 14.76 9.57
CA LYS A 33 -9.70 14.98 8.89
C LYS A 33 -9.53 15.31 7.40
N PHE A 34 -8.50 16.09 7.08
CA PHE A 34 -8.18 16.47 5.71
C PHE A 34 -7.57 15.31 4.92
N LEU A 35 -6.68 14.53 5.54
CA LEU A 35 -6.00 13.41 4.90
C LEU A 35 -6.88 12.16 4.78
N PHE A 36 -7.92 12.03 5.61
CA PHE A 36 -8.80 10.86 5.70
C PHE A 36 -9.35 10.35 4.35
N PRO A 37 -9.97 11.18 3.49
CA PRO A 37 -10.49 10.71 2.21
C PRO A 37 -9.38 10.17 1.30
N VAL A 38 -8.20 10.78 1.33
CA VAL A 38 -7.05 10.34 0.52
C VAL A 38 -6.45 9.04 1.06
N ILE A 39 -6.42 8.87 2.38
CA ILE A 39 -6.02 7.62 3.04
C ILE A 39 -6.96 6.49 2.63
N ILE A 40 -8.28 6.71 2.63
CA ILE A 40 -9.26 5.72 2.20
C ILE A 40 -9.07 5.35 0.74
N ALA A 41 -8.92 6.34 -0.15
CA ALA A 41 -8.71 6.08 -1.58
C ALA A 41 -7.44 5.25 -1.83
N THR A 42 -6.34 5.60 -1.15
CA THR A 42 -5.07 4.87 -1.24
C THR A 42 -5.18 3.47 -0.64
N GLY A 43 -5.94 3.30 0.44
CA GLY A 43 -6.23 2.01 1.05
C GLY A 43 -7.05 1.09 0.13
N LEU A 44 -8.09 1.63 -0.51
CA LEU A 44 -8.91 0.88 -1.48
C LEU A 44 -8.09 0.43 -2.69
N ALA A 45 -7.25 1.32 -3.23
CA ALA A 45 -6.32 0.96 -4.30
C ALA A 45 -5.33 -0.13 -3.86
N GLY A 46 -4.82 -0.05 -2.63
CA GLY A 46 -3.94 -1.05 -2.05
C GLY A 46 -4.62 -2.41 -1.89
N CYS A 47 -5.86 -2.43 -1.40
CA CYS A 47 -6.68 -3.64 -1.28
C CYS A 47 -6.96 -4.28 -2.65
N LEU A 48 -7.38 -3.49 -3.64
CA LEU A 48 -7.64 -3.98 -5.00
C LEU A 48 -6.38 -4.58 -5.64
N ARG A 49 -5.21 -4.03 -5.34
CA ARG A 49 -3.93 -4.55 -5.81
C ARG A 49 -3.47 -5.80 -5.06
N ALA A 50 -3.73 -5.89 -3.76
CA ALA A 50 -3.42 -7.07 -2.94
C ALA A 50 -4.37 -8.26 -3.20
N PHE A 51 -5.54 -8.01 -3.80
CA PHE A 51 -6.59 -9.01 -3.97
C PHE A 51 -6.23 -10.15 -4.95
N PRO A 52 -5.72 -9.90 -6.18
CA PRO A 52 -5.32 -10.98 -7.08
C PRO A 52 -4.29 -11.97 -6.50
N PRO A 53 -3.14 -11.54 -5.92
CA PRO A 53 -2.17 -12.49 -5.37
C PRO A 53 -2.71 -13.23 -4.13
N ALA A 54 -3.58 -12.59 -3.35
CA ALA A 54 -4.27 -13.24 -2.24
C ALA A 54 -5.22 -14.35 -2.71
N ILE A 55 -6.02 -14.08 -3.76
CA ILE A 55 -6.89 -15.10 -4.38
C ILE A 55 -6.08 -16.24 -4.97
N GLU A 56 -5.01 -15.94 -5.70
CA GLU A 56 -4.14 -16.99 -6.26
C GLU A 56 -3.61 -17.91 -5.15
N SER A 57 -3.16 -17.33 -4.03
CA SER A 57 -2.68 -18.09 -2.87
C SER A 57 -3.78 -18.94 -2.24
N TYR A 58 -4.99 -18.40 -2.16
CA TYR A 58 -6.13 -19.12 -1.60
C TYR A 58 -6.56 -20.30 -2.49
N LEU A 59 -6.67 -20.09 -3.80
CA LEU A 59 -7.07 -21.13 -4.75
C LEU A 59 -6.03 -22.25 -4.85
N SER A 60 -4.75 -21.90 -4.85
CA SER A 60 -3.65 -22.87 -4.87
C SER A 60 -3.58 -23.68 -3.56
N TRP A 61 -3.89 -23.05 -2.42
CA TRP A 61 -4.06 -23.77 -1.15
C TRP A 61 -5.22 -24.77 -1.20
N GLN A 62 -6.38 -24.39 -1.75
CA GLN A 62 -7.55 -25.28 -1.87
C GLN A 62 -7.34 -26.45 -2.84
N ARG A 63 -6.56 -26.27 -3.92
CA ARG A 63 -6.31 -27.30 -4.93
C ARG A 63 -5.23 -28.31 -4.55
N ALA A 64 -4.76 -28.29 -3.30
CA ALA A 64 -3.71 -29.16 -2.78
C ALA A 64 -2.36 -29.10 -3.55
N SER A 65 -2.11 -28.05 -4.34
CA SER A 65 -0.75 -27.72 -4.85
C SER A 65 0.09 -27.03 -3.76
N LEU A 66 0.01 -27.56 -2.54
CA LEU A 66 0.71 -27.06 -1.35
C LEU A 66 2.23 -26.92 -1.59
N TYR A 67 2.81 -27.76 -2.45
CA TYR A 67 4.21 -27.67 -2.87
C TYR A 67 4.55 -26.36 -3.61
N GLU A 68 3.65 -25.80 -4.42
CA GLU A 68 3.91 -24.54 -5.15
C GLU A 68 3.78 -23.30 -4.24
N VAL A 69 2.82 -23.31 -3.32
CA VAL A 69 2.54 -22.14 -2.45
C VAL A 69 3.48 -22.09 -1.25
N VAL A 70 3.57 -23.20 -0.51
CA VAL A 70 4.38 -23.29 0.71
C VAL A 70 5.85 -23.45 0.35
N GLY A 71 6.17 -24.22 -0.70
CA GLY A 71 7.56 -24.43 -1.13
C GLY A 71 8.18 -23.21 -1.82
N TYR A 72 7.45 -22.52 -2.70
CA TYR A 72 8.03 -21.46 -3.54
C TYR A 72 7.73 -20.03 -3.05
N ARG A 73 6.52 -19.76 -2.53
CA ARG A 73 6.12 -18.40 -2.10
C ARG A 73 6.38 -18.10 -0.61
N PHE A 74 6.30 -19.10 0.27
CA PHE A 74 6.50 -18.91 1.72
C PHE A 74 7.75 -19.60 2.30
N GLY A 75 8.29 -20.63 1.64
CA GLY A 75 9.51 -21.34 2.04
C GLY A 75 10.76 -21.01 1.21
N GLY A 76 10.59 -20.32 0.07
CA GLY A 76 11.69 -19.94 -0.82
C GLY A 76 12.45 -18.69 -0.34
N PRO A 77 13.67 -18.43 -0.83
CA PRO A 77 14.52 -17.31 -0.36
C PRO A 77 13.94 -15.91 -0.59
N TYR A 78 12.86 -15.79 -1.38
CA TYR A 78 12.19 -14.53 -1.72
C TYR A 78 10.81 -14.36 -1.06
N TRP A 79 10.46 -15.18 -0.06
CA TRP A 79 9.17 -15.11 0.62
C TRP A 79 8.85 -13.71 1.18
N TRP A 80 9.88 -13.01 1.66
CA TRP A 80 9.77 -11.64 2.19
C TRP A 80 9.38 -10.62 1.11
N VAL A 81 9.81 -10.81 -0.14
CA VAL A 81 9.42 -9.97 -1.29
C VAL A 81 7.93 -10.12 -1.55
N TYR A 82 7.45 -11.37 -1.52
CA TYR A 82 6.04 -11.68 -1.71
C TYR A 82 5.17 -11.05 -0.61
N VAL A 83 5.56 -11.23 0.65
CA VAL A 83 4.88 -10.62 1.80
C VAL A 83 4.89 -9.09 1.70
N ALA A 84 6.04 -8.50 1.35
CA ALA A 84 6.16 -7.06 1.15
C ALA A 84 5.25 -6.55 0.03
N ALA A 85 5.15 -7.27 -1.10
CA ALA A 85 4.28 -6.89 -2.22
C ALA A 85 2.79 -6.88 -1.86
N VAL A 86 2.37 -7.69 -0.90
CA VAL A 86 0.97 -7.77 -0.42
C VAL A 86 0.71 -6.76 0.71
N LEU A 87 1.64 -6.59 1.65
CA LEU A 87 1.44 -5.78 2.85
C LEU A 87 1.82 -4.29 2.66
N LEU A 88 2.88 -3.97 1.93
CA LEU A 88 3.31 -2.58 1.73
C LEU A 88 2.21 -1.69 1.14
N PRO A 89 1.41 -2.13 0.15
CA PRO A 89 0.31 -1.31 -0.39
C PRO A 89 -0.78 -0.97 0.64
N LEU A 90 -0.90 -1.76 1.71
CA LEU A 90 -1.88 -1.57 2.78
C LEU A 90 -1.38 -0.66 3.92
N LEU A 91 -0.08 -0.33 3.96
CA LEU A 91 0.50 0.56 4.97
C LEU A 91 -0.25 1.89 5.15
N PRO A 92 -0.76 2.57 4.11
CA PRO A 92 -1.45 3.84 4.27
C PRO A 92 -2.73 3.71 5.12
N VAL A 93 -3.36 2.53 5.15
CA VAL A 93 -4.58 2.25 5.95
C VAL A 93 -4.33 2.45 7.45
N VAL A 94 -3.09 2.22 7.91
CA VAL A 94 -2.68 2.47 9.30
C VAL A 94 -2.88 3.95 9.68
N GLY A 95 -2.91 4.85 8.71
CA GLY A 95 -3.22 6.26 8.89
C GLY A 95 -4.65 6.59 9.28
N MET A 96 -5.58 5.63 9.19
CA MET A 96 -6.92 5.81 9.73
C MET A 96 -6.91 6.00 11.25
N LEU A 97 -5.90 5.45 11.94
CA LEU A 97 -5.70 5.67 13.38
C LEU A 97 -5.30 7.14 13.64
N PRO A 98 -6.03 7.88 14.48
CA PRO A 98 -5.76 9.31 14.71
C PRO A 98 -4.35 9.61 15.23
N SER A 99 -3.75 8.70 16.00
CA SER A 99 -2.39 8.83 16.52
C SER A 99 -1.32 8.88 15.42
N ILE A 100 -1.60 8.23 14.29
CA ILE A 100 -0.70 8.08 13.16
C ILE A 100 -1.07 9.09 12.07
N GLY A 101 -2.35 9.23 11.72
CA GLY A 101 -2.85 10.15 10.70
C GLY A 101 -2.65 11.64 11.01
N LYS A 102 -2.47 12.01 12.29
CA LYS A 102 -2.06 13.38 12.67
C LYS A 102 -0.62 13.72 12.27
N ARG A 103 0.23 12.71 12.05
CA ARG A 103 1.65 12.88 11.71
C ARG A 103 1.80 12.90 10.19
N SER A 104 1.65 14.09 9.59
CA SER A 104 1.71 14.25 8.13
C SER A 104 2.99 13.70 7.48
N VAL A 105 4.15 13.86 8.12
CA VAL A 105 5.42 13.28 7.60
C VAL A 105 5.37 11.76 7.59
N LEU A 106 4.84 11.16 8.65
CA LEU A 106 4.70 9.71 8.73
C LEU A 106 3.76 9.20 7.63
N MET A 107 2.64 9.90 7.38
CA MET A 107 1.73 9.59 6.27
C MET A 107 2.42 9.66 4.90
N ALA A 108 3.23 10.69 4.66
CA ALA A 108 3.97 10.82 3.41
C ALA A 108 4.98 9.67 3.23
N VAL A 109 5.72 9.31 4.29
CA VAL A 109 6.65 8.18 4.27
C VAL A 109 5.91 6.86 4.01
N LEU A 110 4.78 6.62 4.67
CA LEU A 110 3.97 5.42 4.46
C LEU A 110 3.42 5.35 3.03
N ALA A 111 3.00 6.47 2.46
CA ALA A 111 2.55 6.55 1.07
C ALA A 111 3.68 6.21 0.08
N LEU A 112 4.89 6.75 0.29
CA LEU A 112 6.06 6.45 -0.55
C LEU A 112 6.49 5.00 -0.43
N LEU A 113 6.47 4.42 0.78
CA LEU A 113 6.76 2.99 0.98
C LEU A 113 5.73 2.10 0.29
N ALA A 114 4.45 2.47 0.34
CA ALA A 114 3.36 1.76 -0.33
C ALA A 114 3.44 1.82 -1.87
N MET A 115 4.20 2.79 -2.41
CA MET A 115 4.45 2.95 -3.83
C MET A 115 5.54 1.98 -4.36
N LEU A 116 6.47 1.53 -3.50
CA LEU A 116 7.63 0.72 -3.91
C LEU A 116 7.26 -0.58 -4.65
N PRO A 117 6.31 -1.41 -4.18
CA PRO A 117 5.88 -2.59 -4.94
C PRO A 117 5.38 -2.19 -6.32
N ALA A 118 4.63 -1.09 -6.40
CA ALA A 118 4.03 -0.67 -7.65
C ALA A 118 5.06 -0.27 -8.70
N THR A 119 6.06 0.49 -8.28
CA THR A 119 7.18 0.87 -9.15
C THR A 119 8.01 -0.34 -9.56
N TYR A 120 8.25 -1.28 -8.64
CA TYR A 120 9.04 -2.49 -8.95
C TYR A 120 8.36 -3.33 -10.03
N PHE A 121 7.06 -3.59 -9.89
CA PHE A 121 6.29 -4.35 -10.90
C PHE A 121 6.22 -3.62 -12.24
N LEU A 122 6.10 -2.28 -12.25
CA LEU A 122 6.10 -1.50 -13.48
C LEU A 122 7.45 -1.51 -14.21
N VAL A 123 8.57 -1.55 -13.50
CA VAL A 123 9.92 -1.58 -14.09
C VAL A 123 10.29 -2.98 -14.58
N MET A 124 9.92 -4.02 -13.84
CA MET A 124 10.31 -5.40 -14.14
C MET A 124 9.51 -6.04 -15.29
N PHE A 125 8.25 -5.63 -15.49
CA PHE A 125 7.33 -6.21 -16.48
C PHE A 125 7.03 -5.27 -17.65
N ARG A 126 7.98 -4.38 -17.99
CA ARG A 126 7.93 -3.49 -19.16
C ARG A 126 8.82 -4.04 -20.26
#